data_AF-A0A8H3NZM5-F1
#
_entry.id   AF-A0A8H3NZM5-F1
#
_cell.length_a   1.000
_cell.length_b   1.000
_cell.length_c   1.000
_cell.angle_alpha   90.00
_cell.angle_beta   90.00
_cell.angle_gamma   90.00
#
_symmetry.space_group_name_H-M   'P 1'
#
loop_
_entity.id
_entity.type
_entity.pdbx_description
1 polymer ?
#
loop_
_entity_poly.entity_id
_entity_poly.type
_entity_poly.pdbx_seq_one_letter_code
_entity_poly.pdbx_strand_id
1 'polypeptide(L)'
;MAVNTHSISRHALGLSPMISEYRYQCIRHFWDIIYREAAESKHKYVIFSCIDEQTFIQDFDEPHSHLHTDFFPQFQVLLAKVPWRAHEQAYHGMNKILIDKLKAMNVGNDLQLLGTADVKSPERTKRPDLSYLPEQLPAGRPDHWPSVVGECAYSENQSKLACDAHW
;
A
#
# COMPACT_ATOMS: atom_id res chain seq x y z
N MET A 1 26.29 15.95 -15.26
CA MET A 1 25.02 15.20 -15.13
C MET A 1 24.53 15.42 -13.72
N ALA A 2 23.41 16.13 -13.55
CA ALA A 2 22.90 16.51 -12.24
C ALA A 2 22.38 15.27 -11.52
N VAL A 3 22.89 15.00 -10.32
CA VAL A 3 22.35 14.01 -9.40
C VAL A 3 20.94 14.47 -9.03
N ASN A 4 19.93 13.66 -9.33
CA ASN A 4 18.55 13.96 -8.97
C ASN A 4 18.42 13.90 -7.43
N THR A 5 18.52 15.05 -6.78
CA THR A 5 18.55 15.21 -5.32
C THR A 5 17.19 15.08 -4.63
N HIS A 6 16.15 14.66 -5.36
CA HIS A 6 14.77 14.54 -4.86
C HIS A 6 14.30 13.08 -4.83
N SER A 7 15.08 12.19 -4.20
CA SER A 7 14.57 10.85 -3.88
C SER A 7 14.07 10.84 -2.43
N ILE A 8 12.88 10.31 -2.20
CA ILE A 8 12.35 10.09 -0.85
C ILE A 8 13.22 9.06 -0.14
N SER A 9 13.69 9.39 1.07
CA SER A 9 14.55 8.46 1.81
C SER A 9 13.78 7.22 2.28
N ARG A 10 14.44 6.06 2.35
CA ARG A 10 13.87 4.83 2.93
C ARG A 10 13.34 5.07 4.35
N HIS A 11 14.05 5.87 5.14
CA HIS A 11 13.62 6.24 6.49
C HIS A 11 12.31 7.03 6.49
N ALA A 12 12.13 7.96 5.55
CA ALA A 12 10.86 8.70 5.40
C ALA A 12 9.69 7.79 4.99
N LEU A 13 9.98 6.66 4.33
CA LEU A 13 9.00 5.60 4.05
C LEU A 13 8.80 4.62 5.22
N GLY A 14 9.47 4.83 6.37
CA GLY A 14 9.46 3.91 7.51
C GLY A 14 10.21 2.60 7.29
N LEU A 15 10.96 2.49 6.19
CA LEU A 15 11.63 1.27 5.72
C LEU A 15 13.07 1.15 6.22
N SER A 16 13.55 -0.10 6.27
CA SER A 16 14.96 -0.40 6.53
C SER A 16 15.87 0.19 5.44
N PRO A 17 17.06 0.71 5.79
CA PRO A 17 18.08 1.12 4.80
C PRO A 17 18.49 -0.01 3.85
N MET A 18 18.30 -1.27 4.26
CA MET A 18 18.68 -2.46 3.49
C MET A 18 17.68 -2.81 2.38
N ILE A 19 16.52 -2.15 2.31
CA ILE A 19 15.54 -2.40 1.26
C ILE A 19 16.16 -2.11 -0.12
N SER A 20 16.08 -3.10 -1.00
CA SER A 20 16.51 -3.01 -2.38
C SER A 20 15.71 -1.95 -3.15
N GLU A 21 16.40 -1.23 -4.02
CA GLU A 21 15.79 -0.28 -4.94
C GLU A 21 16.27 -0.57 -6.36
N TYR A 22 15.32 -0.59 -7.30
CA TYR A 22 15.57 -0.88 -8.70
C TYR A 22 14.97 0.20 -9.57
N ARG A 23 15.69 0.60 -10.63
CA ARG A 23 15.11 1.47 -11.64
C ARG A 23 14.09 0.68 -12.46
N TYR A 24 12.87 1.19 -12.57
CA TYR A 24 11.83 0.58 -13.40
C TYR A 24 12.22 0.61 -14.88
N GLN A 25 11.78 -0.40 -15.63
CA GLN A 25 12.05 -0.54 -17.06
C GLN A 25 10.77 -0.87 -17.83
N CYS A 26 10.03 -1.86 -17.34
CA CYS A 26 8.73 -2.27 -17.85
C CYS A 26 8.07 -3.24 -16.85
N ILE A 27 6.80 -3.58 -17.10
CA ILE A 27 6.04 -4.45 -16.19
C ILE A 27 6.67 -5.85 -16.08
N ARG A 28 7.31 -6.36 -17.15
CA ARG A 28 8.04 -7.63 -17.11
C ARG A 28 9.25 -7.57 -16.18
N HIS A 29 10.03 -6.50 -16.24
CA HIS A 29 11.16 -6.29 -15.34
C HIS A 29 10.69 -6.21 -13.88
N PHE A 30 9.57 -5.53 -13.62
CA PHE A 30 8.97 -5.49 -12.29
C PHE A 30 8.69 -6.91 -11.75
N TRP A 31 8.02 -7.75 -12.54
CA TRP A 31 7.74 -9.12 -12.16
C TRP A 31 9.00 -9.94 -11.87
N ASP A 32 10.00 -9.86 -12.75
CA ASP A 32 11.26 -10.59 -12.57
C ASP A 32 11.94 -10.23 -11.23
N ILE A 33 11.91 -8.94 -10.85
CA ILE A 33 12.44 -8.46 -9.58
C ILE A 33 11.60 -8.97 -8.40
N ILE A 34 10.27 -8.85 -8.46
CA ILE A 34 9.39 -9.29 -7.38
C ILE A 34 9.54 -10.80 -7.12
N TYR A 35 9.57 -11.63 -8.17
CA TYR A 35 9.76 -13.07 -8.02
C TYR A 35 11.12 -13.42 -7.45
N ARG A 36 12.18 -12.70 -7.85
CA ARG A 36 13.52 -12.91 -7.30
C ARG A 36 13.59 -12.54 -5.82
N GLU A 37 13.08 -11.38 -5.44
CA GLU A 37 13.07 -10.91 -4.04
C GLU A 37 12.21 -11.82 -3.16
N ALA A 38 11.08 -12.31 -3.68
CA ALA A 38 10.25 -13.31 -3.00
C ALA A 38 11.02 -14.61 -2.72
N ALA A 39 11.77 -15.12 -3.70
CA ALA A 39 12.54 -16.35 -3.56
C ALA A 39 13.70 -16.20 -2.56
N GLU A 40 14.31 -15.02 -2.49
CA GLU A 40 15.41 -14.72 -1.56
C GLU A 40 14.92 -14.42 -0.13
N SER A 41 13.62 -14.16 0.06
CA SER A 41 12.98 -13.92 1.37
C SER A 41 13.66 -12.84 2.22
N LYS A 42 14.30 -11.85 1.59
CA LYS A 42 15.08 -10.81 2.31
C LYS A 42 14.16 -9.80 2.99
N HIS A 43 13.21 -9.24 2.23
CA HIS A 43 12.35 -8.14 2.67
C HIS A 43 10.97 -8.20 2.02
N LYS A 44 9.97 -7.63 2.69
CA LYS A 44 8.58 -7.57 2.21
C LYS A 44 8.32 -6.49 1.16
N TYR A 45 9.25 -5.57 1.03
CA TYR A 45 9.10 -4.38 0.21
C TYR A 45 10.26 -4.25 -0.73
N VAL A 46 9.96 -3.73 -1.92
CA VAL A 46 10.95 -3.37 -2.93
C VAL A 46 10.60 -1.97 -3.43
N ILE A 47 11.61 -1.12 -3.56
CA ILE A 47 11.42 0.22 -4.11
C ILE A 47 11.70 0.16 -5.62
N PHE A 48 10.79 0.71 -6.42
CA PHE A 48 11.04 1.00 -7.82
C PHE A 48 11.11 2.51 -8.05
N SER A 49 12.13 2.96 -8.76
CA SER A 49 12.33 4.37 -9.09
C SER A 49 12.21 4.64 -10.60
N CYS A 50 11.99 5.90 -10.95
CA CYS A 50 11.80 6.37 -12.33
C CYS A 50 10.53 5.83 -12.99
N ILE A 51 9.44 5.80 -12.22
CA ILE A 51 8.09 5.54 -12.71
C ILE A 51 7.36 6.89 -12.72
N ASP A 52 7.07 7.42 -13.91
CA ASP A 52 6.20 8.59 -14.03
C ASP A 52 4.72 8.20 -13.84
N GLU A 53 3.87 9.21 -13.64
CA GLU A 53 2.46 9.00 -13.35
C GLU A 53 1.72 8.30 -14.49
N GLN A 54 2.07 8.59 -15.74
CA GLN A 54 1.46 7.93 -16.90
C GLN A 54 1.81 6.43 -16.91
N THR A 55 3.07 6.10 -16.67
CA THR A 55 3.56 4.72 -16.56
C THR A 55 2.89 4.00 -15.39
N PHE A 56 2.76 4.66 -14.24
CA PHE A 56 2.06 4.11 -13.08
C PHE A 56 0.61 3.72 -13.43
N ILE A 57 -0.15 4.65 -14.03
CA ILE A 57 -1.54 4.40 -14.44
C ILE A 57 -1.63 3.30 -15.51
N GLN A 58 -0.67 3.22 -16.44
CA GLN A 58 -0.71 2.21 -17.49
C GLN A 58 -0.38 0.81 -16.99
N ASP A 59 0.60 0.68 -16.10
CA ASP A 59 1.17 -0.61 -15.73
C ASP A 59 0.64 -1.16 -14.40
N PHE A 60 0.21 -0.30 -13.47
CA PHE A 60 -0.15 -0.65 -12.08
C PHE A 60 -1.59 -0.33 -11.70
N ASP A 61 -2.40 0.22 -12.60
CA ASP A 61 -3.85 0.21 -12.42
C ASP A 61 -4.38 -1.22 -12.67
N GLU A 62 -5.70 -1.43 -12.58
CA GLU A 62 -6.28 -2.77 -12.75
C GLU A 62 -5.81 -3.44 -14.06
N PRO A 63 -5.32 -4.71 -14.02
CA PRO A 63 -5.46 -5.69 -12.93
C PRO A 63 -4.26 -5.79 -11.94
N HIS A 64 -3.24 -4.95 -12.05
CA HIS A 64 -1.98 -5.08 -11.31
C HIS A 64 -1.92 -4.28 -10.00
N SER A 65 -3.02 -3.61 -9.65
CA SER A 65 -3.12 -2.71 -8.50
C SER A 65 -2.77 -3.35 -7.15
N HIS A 66 -2.92 -4.66 -7.03
CA HIS A 66 -2.61 -5.41 -5.81
C HIS A 66 -1.10 -5.56 -5.50
N LEU A 67 -0.21 -5.09 -6.39
CA LEU A 67 1.23 -5.31 -6.29
C LEU A 67 1.99 -4.12 -5.71
N HIS A 68 1.34 -2.96 -5.62
CA HIS A 68 1.88 -1.79 -4.94
C HIS A 68 1.17 -1.54 -3.61
N THR A 69 1.87 -0.85 -2.72
CA THR A 69 1.27 -0.25 -1.53
C THR A 69 1.26 1.26 -1.65
N ASP A 70 2.28 1.86 -2.27
CA ASP A 70 2.40 3.31 -2.38
C ASP A 70 3.02 3.73 -3.70
N PHE A 71 2.52 4.81 -4.28
CA PHE A 71 3.16 5.54 -5.35
C PHE A 71 3.28 7.01 -4.97
N PHE A 72 4.47 7.58 -5.14
CA PHE A 72 4.79 8.98 -4.87
C PHE A 72 5.16 9.68 -6.19
N PRO A 73 4.21 10.36 -6.86
CA PRO A 73 4.42 10.93 -8.19
C PRO A 73 5.60 11.91 -8.24
N GLN A 74 5.70 12.78 -7.23
CA GLN A 74 6.75 13.81 -7.14
C GLN A 74 8.17 13.21 -7.10
N PHE A 75 8.32 12.02 -6.51
CA PHE A 75 9.60 11.33 -6.38
C PHE A 75 9.81 10.27 -7.45
N GLN A 76 8.79 9.99 -8.28
CA GLN A 76 8.77 8.88 -9.25
C GLN A 76 9.13 7.54 -8.60
N VAL A 77 8.58 7.30 -7.41
CA VAL A 77 8.88 6.13 -6.57
C VAL A 77 7.60 5.33 -6.34
N LEU A 78 7.69 4.03 -6.61
CA LEU A 78 6.69 3.02 -6.26
C LEU A 78 7.26 2.12 -5.16
N LEU A 79 6.51 1.95 -4.08
CA LEU A 79 6.73 0.94 -3.08
C LEU A 79 5.90 -0.30 -3.43
N ALA A 80 6.59 -1.35 -3.85
CA ALA A 80 5.98 -2.62 -4.21
C ALA A 80 5.97 -3.58 -3.02
N LYS A 81 4.90 -4.35 -2.91
CA LYS A 81 4.72 -5.36 -1.87
C LYS A 81 5.04 -6.73 -2.44
N VAL A 82 5.99 -7.44 -1.81
CA VAL A 82 6.30 -8.82 -2.17
C VAL A 82 5.17 -9.70 -1.61
N PRO A 83 4.44 -10.46 -2.45
CA PRO A 83 3.32 -11.28 -1.99
C PRO A 83 3.77 -12.29 -0.93
N TRP A 84 3.20 -12.19 0.28
CA TRP A 84 3.57 -13.04 1.41
C TRP A 84 2.33 -13.66 2.05
N ARG A 85 2.18 -14.99 1.90
CA ARG A 85 0.98 -15.72 2.34
C ARG A 85 0.59 -15.46 3.80
N ALA A 86 1.56 -15.41 4.71
CA ALA A 86 1.27 -15.23 6.13
C ALA A 86 0.70 -13.83 6.43
N HIS A 87 1.07 -12.83 5.65
CA HIS A 87 0.58 -11.47 5.82
C HIS A 87 -0.84 -11.33 5.23
N GLU A 88 -1.10 -11.94 4.07
CA GLU A 88 -2.46 -12.04 3.52
C GLU A 88 -3.41 -12.72 4.51
N GLN A 89 -2.99 -13.84 5.10
CA GLN A 89 -3.76 -14.54 6.13
C GLN A 89 -4.00 -13.67 7.37
N ALA A 90 -3.00 -12.87 7.77
CA ALA A 90 -3.09 -12.04 8.96
C ALA A 90 -4.15 -10.93 8.80
N TYR A 91 -4.12 -10.15 7.71
CA TYR A 91 -5.11 -9.08 7.56
C TYR A 91 -6.51 -9.64 7.26
N HIS A 92 -6.64 -10.76 6.52
CA HIS A 92 -7.94 -11.42 6.37
C HIS A 92 -8.51 -11.91 7.71
N GLY A 93 -7.67 -12.46 8.58
CA GLY A 93 -8.04 -12.84 9.95
C GLY A 93 -8.49 -11.64 10.78
N MET A 94 -7.74 -10.53 10.70
CA MET A 94 -8.09 -9.27 11.36
C MET A 94 -9.44 -8.73 10.87
N ASN A 95 -9.67 -8.70 9.56
CA ASN A 95 -10.94 -8.27 8.96
C ASN A 95 -12.10 -9.12 9.50
N LYS A 96 -11.94 -10.45 9.52
CA LYS A 96 -12.97 -11.36 10.01
C LYS A 96 -13.34 -11.04 11.46
N ILE A 97 -12.35 -10.86 12.33
CA ILE A 97 -12.57 -10.52 13.75
C ILE A 97 -13.31 -9.19 13.87
N LEU A 98 -12.90 -8.17 13.12
CA LEU A 98 -13.56 -6.86 13.14
C LEU A 98 -15.03 -6.95 12.73
N ILE A 99 -15.32 -7.62 11.60
CA ILE A 99 -16.69 -7.81 11.11
C ILE A 99 -17.54 -8.59 12.11
N ASP A 100 -16.99 -9.65 12.74
CA ASP A 100 -17.71 -10.43 13.75
C ASP A 100 -18.06 -9.55 14.98
N LYS A 101 -17.17 -8.64 15.37
CA LYS A 101 -17.43 -7.68 16.46
C LYS A 101 -18.47 -6.64 16.08
N LEU A 102 -18.41 -6.07 14.88
CA LEU A 102 -19.38 -5.10 14.39
C LEU A 102 -20.79 -5.71 14.29
N LYS A 103 -20.88 -6.97 13.83
CA LYS A 103 -22.12 -7.74 13.85
C LYS A 103 -22.67 -7.94 15.26
N ALA A 104 -21.81 -8.30 16.22
CA ALA A 104 -22.21 -8.45 17.63
C ALA A 104 -22.69 -7.13 18.26
N MET A 105 -22.25 -5.99 17.72
CA MET A 105 -22.69 -4.65 18.12
C MET A 105 -23.95 -4.16 17.36
N ASN A 106 -24.51 -4.97 16.46
CA ASN A 106 -25.63 -4.61 15.56
C ASN A 106 -25.34 -3.42 14.63
N VAL A 107 -24.07 -3.14 14.33
CA VAL A 107 -23.64 -2.08 13.39
C VAL A 107 -22.87 -2.64 12.19
N GLY A 108 -22.91 -3.96 11.99
CA GLY A 108 -22.16 -4.62 10.92
C GLY A 108 -22.57 -4.21 9.50
N ASN A 109 -23.80 -3.73 9.32
CA ASN A 109 -24.30 -3.24 8.03
C ASN A 109 -24.03 -1.74 7.84
N ASP A 110 -23.76 -1.01 8.92
CA ASP A 110 -23.54 0.45 8.89
C ASP A 110 -22.12 0.79 8.37
N LEU A 111 -21.31 -0.22 8.06
CA LEU A 111 -19.95 -0.10 7.60
C LEU A 111 -19.75 -0.83 6.26
N GLN A 112 -19.42 -0.07 5.23
CA GLN A 112 -19.02 -0.56 3.93
C GLN A 112 -17.54 -0.94 3.93
N LEU A 113 -17.23 -2.17 3.51
CA LEU A 113 -15.87 -2.61 3.23
C LEU A 113 -15.45 -2.08 1.85
N LEU A 114 -14.43 -1.21 1.83
CA LEU A 114 -13.78 -0.78 0.60
C LEU A 114 -12.60 -1.70 0.23
N GLY A 115 -12.12 -2.49 1.20
CA GLY A 115 -11.04 -3.46 0.99
C GLY A 115 -9.71 -2.74 0.73
N THR A 116 -9.02 -3.15 -0.33
CA THR A 116 -7.72 -2.61 -0.73
C THR A 116 -7.86 -1.50 -1.78
N ALA A 117 -8.98 -0.78 -1.84
CA ALA A 117 -9.14 0.28 -2.84
C ALA A 117 -8.06 1.37 -2.69
N ASP A 118 -7.48 1.80 -3.81
CA ASP A 118 -6.51 2.89 -3.83
C ASP A 118 -7.18 4.20 -3.41
N VAL A 119 -6.46 4.97 -2.61
CA VAL A 119 -6.84 6.33 -2.24
C VAL A 119 -5.76 7.26 -2.78
N LYS A 120 -6.22 8.26 -3.53
CA LYS A 120 -5.36 9.12 -4.34
C LYS A 120 -5.35 10.53 -3.75
N SER A 121 -4.16 11.03 -3.44
CA SER A 121 -3.88 12.45 -3.20
C SER A 121 -2.88 12.96 -4.25
N PRO A 122 -2.71 14.28 -4.41
CA PRO A 122 -1.69 14.83 -5.30
C PRO A 122 -0.27 14.34 -4.97
N GLU A 123 0.00 14.04 -3.70
CA GLU A 123 1.32 13.65 -3.20
C GLU A 123 1.56 12.14 -3.18
N ARG A 124 0.48 11.34 -3.07
CA ARG A 124 0.57 9.89 -2.84
C ARG A 124 -0.67 9.16 -3.34
N THR A 125 -0.48 8.07 -4.05
CA THR A 125 -1.49 7.02 -4.18
C THR A 125 -1.14 5.91 -3.21
N LYS A 126 -2.05 5.59 -2.28
CA LYS A 126 -1.85 4.55 -1.28
C LYS A 126 -2.91 3.47 -1.39
N ARG A 127 -2.46 2.22 -1.26
CA ARG A 127 -3.28 1.02 -1.17
C ARG A 127 -3.19 0.45 0.25
N PRO A 128 -4.25 0.59 1.08
CA PRO A 128 -4.27 0.02 2.42
C PRO A 128 -4.48 -1.50 2.38
N ASP A 129 -4.10 -2.22 3.44
CA ASP A 129 -4.49 -3.64 3.59
C ASP A 129 -6.02 -3.79 3.69
N LEU A 130 -6.66 -2.89 4.44
CA LEU A 130 -8.11 -2.83 4.61
C LEU A 130 -8.57 -1.39 4.79
N SER A 131 -9.73 -1.05 4.25
CA SER A 131 -10.35 0.24 4.43
C SER A 131 -11.87 0.15 4.50
N TYR A 132 -12.47 1.08 5.24
CA TYR A 132 -13.88 1.09 5.57
C TYR A 132 -14.47 2.50 5.52
N LEU A 133 -15.76 2.55 5.19
CA LEU A 133 -16.55 3.76 5.13
C LEU A 133 -17.90 3.52 5.82
N PRO A 134 -18.44 4.47 6.59
CA PRO A 134 -19.83 4.39 7.04
C PRO A 134 -20.78 4.33 5.85
N GLU A 135 -21.88 3.59 5.96
CA GLU A 135 -22.94 3.59 4.96
C GLU A 135 -23.56 4.99 4.78
N GLN A 136 -23.62 5.76 5.87
CA GLN A 136 -24.06 7.15 5.88
C GLN A 136 -22.91 8.07 6.30
N LEU A 137 -22.43 8.87 5.35
CA LEU A 137 -21.42 9.87 5.62
C LEU A 137 -22.02 11.15 6.22
N PRO A 138 -21.31 11.82 7.16
CA PRO A 138 -21.68 13.16 7.60
C PRO A 138 -21.77 14.14 6.43
N ALA A 139 -22.70 15.10 6.52
CA ALA A 139 -22.87 16.11 5.50
C ALA A 139 -21.55 16.86 5.21
N GLY A 140 -21.17 16.94 3.94
CA GLY A 140 -19.95 17.60 3.49
C GLY A 140 -18.67 16.76 3.61
N ARG A 141 -18.74 15.51 4.11
CA ARG A 141 -17.59 14.59 4.10
C ARG A 141 -17.43 13.98 2.69
N PRO A 142 -16.26 14.13 2.03
CA PRO A 142 -16.00 13.45 0.76
C PRO A 142 -15.95 11.92 0.95
N ASP A 143 -16.45 11.20 -0.04
CA ASP A 143 -16.56 9.73 -0.07
C ASP A 143 -15.30 9.01 -0.56
N HIS A 144 -14.40 9.71 -1.25
CA HIS A 144 -13.12 9.16 -1.73
C HIS A 144 -12.11 8.84 -0.63
N TRP A 145 -12.32 9.33 0.60
CA TRP A 145 -11.46 9.01 1.74
C TRP A 145 -12.13 7.97 2.65
N PRO A 146 -11.41 6.89 3.02
CA PRO A 146 -11.91 6.00 4.05
C PRO A 146 -12.06 6.73 5.39
N SER A 147 -12.93 6.22 6.25
CA SER A 147 -13.04 6.69 7.65
C SER A 147 -12.18 5.86 8.60
N VAL A 148 -11.92 4.60 8.24
CA VAL A 148 -11.05 3.70 8.99
C VAL A 148 -10.15 2.97 8.00
N VAL A 149 -8.86 2.92 8.33
CA VAL A 149 -7.85 2.12 7.63
C VAL A 149 -7.29 1.10 8.63
N GLY A 150 -7.16 -0.15 8.19
CA GLY A 150 -6.52 -1.21 8.95
C GLY A 150 -5.27 -1.67 8.25
N GLU A 151 -4.13 -1.63 8.94
CA GLU A 151 -2.83 -2.08 8.45
C GLU A 151 -2.34 -3.24 9.33
N CYS A 152 -1.87 -4.33 8.73
CA CYS A 152 -1.55 -5.55 9.47
C CYS A 152 -0.07 -5.92 9.42
N ALA A 153 0.73 -5.46 10.39
CA ALA A 153 2.11 -5.91 10.47
C ALA A 153 2.23 -7.34 10.99
N TYR A 154 2.41 -8.28 10.06
CA TYR A 154 2.90 -9.63 10.43
C TYR A 154 4.41 -9.64 10.69
N SER A 155 5.18 -8.84 9.96
CA SER A 155 6.65 -8.79 10.11
C SER A 155 7.23 -7.44 9.70
N GLU A 156 6.37 -6.42 9.63
CA GLU A 156 6.83 -5.06 9.39
C GLU A 156 7.33 -4.48 10.70
N ASN A 157 8.29 -3.56 10.60
CA ASN A 157 8.77 -2.85 11.77
C ASN A 157 7.75 -1.79 12.20
N GLN A 158 7.84 -1.40 13.47
CA GLN A 158 6.95 -0.38 14.04
C GLN A 158 7.00 0.96 13.28
N SER A 159 8.15 1.31 12.70
CA SER A 159 8.30 2.54 11.92
C SER A 159 7.46 2.55 10.65
N LYS A 160 7.42 1.45 9.89
CA LYS A 160 6.58 1.35 8.69
C LYS A 160 5.11 1.48 9.05
N LEU A 161 4.66 0.75 10.07
CA LEU A 161 3.29 0.86 10.58
C LEU A 161 2.92 2.27 11.01
N ALA A 162 3.80 2.95 11.75
CA ALA A 162 3.55 4.32 12.18
C ALA A 162 3.44 5.25 10.96
N CYS A 163 4.34 5.14 9.98
CA CYS A 163 4.26 5.88 8.72
C CYS A 163 2.96 5.61 7.96
N ASP A 164 2.47 4.36 7.99
CA ASP A 164 1.23 3.97 7.32
C ASP A 164 -0.01 4.49 8.01
N ALA A 165 -0.03 4.48 9.34
CA ALA A 165 -1.15 4.95 10.17
C ALA A 165 -1.22 6.49 10.29
N HIS A 166 -0.12 7.20 10.01
CA HIS A 166 -0.07 8.66 10.01
C HIS A 166 -0.60 9.31 8.72
N TRP A 167 -0.96 8.50 7.73
CA TRP A 167 -1.52 8.98 6.48
C TRP A 167 -2.96 9.50 6.65
#